data_AF-A0A3P8VXW5-F1
#
_entry.id   AF-A0A3P8VXW5-F1
#
_cell.length_a   1.000
_cell.length_b   1.000
_cell.length_c   1.000
_cell.angle_alpha   90.00
_cell.angle_beta   90.00
_cell.angle_gamma   90.00
#
_symmetry.space_group_name_H-M   'P 1'
#
loop_
_entity.id
_entity.type
_entity.pdbx_description
1 polymer ?
#
loop_
_entity_poly.entity_id
_entity_poly.type
_entity_poly.pdbx_seq_one_letter_code
_entity_poly.pdbx_strand_id
1 'polypeptide(L)'
;IRNQIVQDDITSQPNVVHSLVRDGRNIVALDFDTVTDRIYWSDTSQDRIWSAHKNGSDRTNEQLLESLAVDWVGRNLYWTDFVLETIEVSKLDGSHRTVLVSENVTNPRALVAHLLFWTDWGRNPRIEKASMDGQLRSVIVSNKLYWPNGLTIDYPNNLLYFADAYLDFIDYCDYDGNNRKQVIASDLVLQHPHAITIFEDFVYWTDRYINRVMRAHKWHGENQTVMLFNLPQPMGLVAVHPARQPTGTAMTVTHNSVLLIPLYSYLSAVCSGAKVLLLCLSLRLDTVSGPNHLHQRYASCFSLEGADHSEAMVPVAGRGQFFCNLRYCNFTMNLFIKVDNCTLDPATF
;
A
#
# COMPACT_ATOMS: atom_id res chain seq x y z
N ILE A 1 11.91 -30.61 2.49
CA ILE A 1 10.90 -29.98 1.61
C ILE A 1 11.52 -28.69 1.13
N ARG A 2 11.64 -28.47 -0.19
CA ARG A 2 12.22 -27.22 -0.72
C ARG A 2 11.09 -26.20 -0.81
N ASN A 3 11.24 -25.07 -0.13
CA ASN A 3 10.29 -23.97 -0.24
C ASN A 3 10.62 -23.19 -1.51
N GLN A 4 9.62 -23.06 -2.38
CA GLN A 4 9.78 -22.53 -3.72
C GLN A 4 8.63 -21.60 -4.09
N ILE A 5 8.91 -20.63 -4.96
CA ILE A 5 7.88 -19.87 -5.64
C ILE A 5 7.62 -20.57 -6.97
N VAL A 6 6.37 -20.95 -7.18
CA VAL A 6 5.90 -21.54 -8.43
C VAL A 6 4.99 -20.57 -9.16
N GLN A 7 5.07 -20.57 -10.48
CA GLN A 7 4.23 -19.79 -11.37
C GLN A 7 3.47 -20.76 -12.29
N ASP A 8 2.18 -20.50 -12.49
CA ASP A 8 1.32 -21.21 -13.43
C ASP A 8 0.63 -20.19 -14.35
N ASP A 9 0.52 -20.52 -15.64
CA ASP A 9 -0.25 -19.73 -16.60
C ASP A 9 -1.64 -20.34 -16.74
N ILE A 10 -2.61 -19.70 -16.08
CA ILE A 10 -4.00 -20.13 -16.03
C ILE A 10 -4.71 -20.15 -17.39
N THR A 11 -4.12 -19.53 -18.43
CA THR A 11 -4.66 -19.51 -19.79
C THR A 11 -4.09 -20.63 -20.67
N SER A 12 -2.95 -21.22 -20.28
CA SER A 12 -2.28 -22.27 -21.03
C SER A 12 -2.92 -23.64 -20.78
N GLN A 13 -3.09 -24.44 -21.84
CA GLN A 13 -3.49 -25.85 -21.72
C GLN A 13 -2.48 -26.73 -22.48
N PRO A 14 -1.83 -27.71 -21.81
CA PRO A 14 -1.94 -28.03 -20.37
C PRO A 14 -1.30 -26.97 -19.48
N ASN A 15 -1.75 -26.86 -18.23
CA ASN A 15 -1.12 -25.98 -17.22
C ASN A 15 0.37 -26.32 -17.11
N VAL A 16 1.24 -25.33 -17.29
CA VAL A 16 2.69 -25.50 -17.17
C VAL A 16 3.18 -24.75 -15.93
N VAL A 17 3.49 -25.52 -14.88
CA VAL A 17 4.02 -24.96 -13.64
C VAL A 17 5.54 -24.83 -13.73
N HIS A 18 6.03 -23.60 -13.57
CA HIS A 18 7.44 -23.28 -13.54
C HIS A 18 7.88 -22.86 -12.14
N SER A 19 9.03 -23.37 -11.71
CA SER A 19 9.64 -22.95 -10.44
C SER A 19 10.53 -21.74 -10.67
N LEU A 20 10.15 -20.60 -10.08
CA LEU A 20 10.80 -19.31 -10.20
C LEU A 20 11.93 -19.14 -9.17
N VAL A 21 11.66 -19.53 -7.92
CA VAL A 21 12.65 -19.54 -6.84
C VAL A 21 12.71 -20.94 -6.26
N ARG A 22 13.91 -21.55 -6.18
CA ARG A 22 14.11 -22.95 -5.76
C ARG A 22 14.82 -23.11 -4.42
N ASP A 23 15.41 -22.04 -3.93
CA ASP A 23 16.26 -21.97 -2.74
C ASP A 23 15.62 -21.15 -1.61
N GLY A 24 14.30 -20.98 -1.65
CA GLY A 24 13.54 -20.42 -0.54
C GLY A 24 13.60 -21.32 0.68
N ARG A 25 13.60 -20.71 1.87
CA ARG A 25 13.62 -21.44 3.13
C ARG A 25 12.31 -21.35 3.89
N ASN A 26 11.70 -20.18 4.03
CA ASN A 26 10.35 -20.04 4.58
C ASN A 26 9.62 -18.84 3.96
N ILE A 27 9.16 -19.02 2.72
CA ILE A 27 8.49 -17.97 1.96
C ILE A 27 7.03 -17.88 2.40
N VAL A 28 6.62 -16.72 2.90
CA VAL A 28 5.29 -16.54 3.53
C VAL A 28 4.38 -15.60 2.73
N ALA A 29 4.90 -14.51 2.16
CA ALA A 29 4.13 -13.61 1.32
C ALA A 29 4.87 -13.28 0.03
N LEU A 30 4.11 -12.85 -0.98
CA LEU A 30 4.64 -12.32 -2.22
C LEU A 30 3.69 -11.31 -2.84
N ASP A 31 4.26 -10.37 -3.59
CA ASP A 31 3.55 -9.39 -4.41
C ASP A 31 4.41 -9.06 -5.63
N PHE A 32 3.93 -8.20 -6.53
CA PHE A 32 4.57 -7.92 -7.80
C PHE A 32 4.53 -6.45 -8.17
N ASP A 33 5.39 -6.06 -9.11
CA ASP A 33 5.36 -4.76 -9.77
C ASP A 33 5.35 -4.97 -11.28
N THR A 34 4.27 -4.58 -11.93
CA THR A 34 4.09 -4.67 -13.38
C THR A 34 4.96 -3.68 -14.15
N VAL A 35 5.34 -2.56 -13.54
CA VAL A 35 6.12 -1.51 -14.22
C VAL A 35 7.56 -1.96 -14.43
N THR A 36 8.18 -2.57 -13.41
CA THR A 36 9.57 -3.07 -13.49
C THR A 36 9.67 -4.57 -13.75
N ASP A 37 8.53 -5.25 -13.93
CA ASP A 37 8.44 -6.70 -14.11
C ASP A 37 9.14 -7.50 -13.00
N ARG A 38 8.92 -7.07 -11.75
CA ARG A 38 9.53 -7.67 -10.55
C ARG A 38 8.51 -8.38 -9.69
N ILE A 39 8.98 -9.39 -8.98
CA ILE A 39 8.28 -10.03 -7.86
C ILE A 39 9.04 -9.72 -6.58
N TYR A 40 8.30 -9.56 -5.49
CA TYR A 40 8.80 -9.33 -4.15
C TYR A 40 8.28 -10.45 -3.26
N TRP A 41 9.12 -11.01 -2.39
CA TRP A 41 8.68 -12.06 -1.46
C TRP A 41 9.41 -11.98 -0.13
N SER A 42 8.72 -12.30 0.95
CA SER A 42 9.30 -12.40 2.29
C SER A 42 9.77 -13.82 2.59
N ASP A 43 10.99 -13.96 3.13
CA ASP A 43 11.51 -15.21 3.71
C ASP A 43 11.80 -14.99 5.21
N THR A 44 10.91 -15.48 6.07
CA THR A 44 10.99 -15.28 7.54
C THR A 44 12.07 -16.10 8.21
N SER A 45 12.68 -17.07 7.53
CA SER A 45 13.83 -17.78 8.09
C SER A 45 15.16 -17.07 7.87
N GLN A 46 15.16 -16.15 6.89
CA GLN A 46 16.31 -15.32 6.55
C GLN A 46 16.13 -13.89 7.01
N ASP A 47 14.94 -13.57 7.51
CA ASP A 47 14.61 -12.23 7.96
C ASP A 47 14.87 -11.22 6.84
N ARG A 48 14.39 -11.52 5.63
CA ARG A 48 14.57 -10.70 4.41
C ARG A 48 13.40 -10.76 3.44
N ILE A 49 13.13 -9.63 2.81
CA ILE A 49 12.34 -9.44 1.60
C ILE A 49 13.30 -9.52 0.44
N TRP A 50 13.01 -10.39 -0.49
CA TRP A 50 13.76 -10.56 -1.71
C TRP A 50 12.98 -9.97 -2.87
N SER A 51 13.69 -9.57 -3.91
CA SER A 51 13.07 -9.25 -5.19
C SER A 51 13.86 -9.83 -6.36
N ALA A 52 13.18 -10.13 -7.44
CA ALA A 52 13.78 -10.59 -8.69
C ALA A 52 12.84 -10.28 -9.85
N HIS A 53 13.34 -10.31 -11.08
CA HIS A 53 12.47 -10.31 -12.25
C HIS A 53 11.60 -11.57 -12.31
N LYS A 54 10.48 -11.52 -13.04
CA LYS A 54 9.61 -12.70 -13.26
C LYS A 54 10.30 -13.88 -13.93
N ASN A 55 11.43 -13.67 -14.59
CA ASN A 55 12.28 -14.72 -15.15
C ASN A 55 13.33 -15.27 -14.16
N GLY A 56 13.36 -14.76 -12.92
CA GLY A 56 14.28 -15.16 -11.85
C GLY A 56 15.64 -14.45 -11.86
N SER A 57 15.88 -13.54 -12.81
CA SER A 57 17.13 -12.76 -12.90
C SER A 57 17.15 -11.56 -11.95
N ASP A 58 18.33 -10.95 -11.79
CA ASP A 58 18.56 -9.74 -10.98
C ASP A 58 18.00 -9.83 -9.55
N ARG A 59 18.37 -10.91 -8.86
CA ARG A 59 17.91 -11.16 -7.50
C ARG A 59 18.61 -10.22 -6.52
N THR A 60 17.82 -9.40 -5.84
CA THR A 60 18.27 -8.53 -4.75
C THR A 60 17.55 -8.90 -3.46
N ASN A 61 18.11 -8.51 -2.32
CA ASN A 61 17.44 -8.61 -1.03
C ASN A 61 17.47 -7.29 -0.29
N GLU A 62 16.41 -7.10 0.46
CA GLU A 62 16.15 -6.05 1.40
C GLU A 62 15.70 -6.68 2.73
N GLN A 63 15.18 -5.85 3.64
CA GLN A 63 15.02 -6.08 5.09
C GLN A 63 13.96 -7.15 5.45
N LEU A 64 13.73 -7.41 6.76
CA LEU A 64 12.90 -8.46 7.44
C LEU A 64 11.52 -8.81 6.84
N LEU A 65 10.64 -9.56 7.54
CA LEU A 65 9.16 -9.38 7.55
C LEU A 65 8.30 -10.55 7.05
N GLU A 66 7.02 -10.51 7.46
CA GLU A 66 5.98 -11.53 7.21
C GLU A 66 5.16 -11.24 5.93
N SER A 67 4.41 -10.13 5.87
CA SER A 67 3.60 -9.77 4.70
C SER A 67 4.03 -8.45 4.09
N LEU A 68 3.84 -8.31 2.78
CA LEU A 68 4.22 -7.13 2.01
C LEU A 68 3.14 -6.74 1.01
N ALA A 69 3.09 -5.45 0.69
CA ALA A 69 2.23 -4.87 -0.34
C ALA A 69 3.00 -3.80 -1.12
N VAL A 70 2.92 -3.85 -2.45
CA VAL A 70 3.61 -2.92 -3.36
C VAL A 70 2.65 -1.82 -3.80
N ASP A 71 3.02 -0.56 -3.54
CA ASP A 71 2.39 0.60 -4.16
C ASP A 71 3.10 0.91 -5.49
N TRP A 72 2.55 0.39 -6.58
CA TRP A 72 3.11 0.55 -7.92
C TRP A 72 2.99 1.99 -8.46
N VAL A 73 2.10 2.81 -7.88
CA VAL A 73 1.87 4.21 -8.29
C VAL A 73 2.86 5.14 -7.57
N GLY A 74 2.93 5.07 -6.24
CA GLY A 74 3.83 5.89 -5.42
C GLY A 74 5.26 5.35 -5.31
N ARG A 75 5.49 4.14 -5.81
CA ARG A 75 6.78 3.43 -5.79
C ARG A 75 7.27 3.23 -4.36
N ASN A 76 6.38 2.71 -3.51
CA ASN A 76 6.65 2.43 -2.11
C ASN A 76 6.40 0.94 -1.82
N LEU A 77 7.12 0.40 -0.83
CA LEU A 77 6.93 -0.95 -0.32
C LEU A 77 6.39 -0.83 1.11
N TYR A 78 5.28 -1.51 1.38
CA TYR A 78 4.66 -1.59 2.70
C TYR A 78 4.76 -3.01 3.23
N TRP A 79 4.86 -3.16 4.55
CA TRP A 79 4.93 -4.49 5.15
C TRP A 79 4.45 -4.51 6.60
N THR A 80 4.22 -5.72 7.11
CA THR A 80 3.88 -5.98 8.52
C THR A 80 4.98 -6.77 9.22
N ASP A 81 5.32 -6.34 10.43
CA ASP A 81 6.19 -7.06 11.35
C ASP A 81 5.36 -7.56 12.53
N PHE A 82 5.20 -8.88 12.67
CA PHE A 82 4.47 -9.43 13.82
C PHE A 82 5.31 -9.44 15.10
N VAL A 83 6.65 -9.45 14.99
CA VAL A 83 7.55 -9.48 16.16
C VAL A 83 7.66 -8.09 16.76
N LEU A 84 7.80 -7.08 15.91
CA LEU A 84 7.86 -5.68 16.31
C LEU A 84 6.46 -5.06 16.47
N GLU A 85 5.40 -5.80 16.09
CA GLU A 85 4.02 -5.35 16.11
C GLU A 85 3.81 -4.03 15.32
N THR A 86 4.48 -3.91 14.17
CA THR A 86 4.49 -2.67 13.36
C THR A 86 4.01 -2.88 11.93
N ILE A 87 3.57 -1.77 11.33
CA ILE A 87 3.41 -1.63 9.88
C ILE A 87 4.35 -0.52 9.45
N GLU A 88 5.18 -0.79 8.45
CA GLU A 88 6.20 0.16 8.00
C GLU A 88 6.22 0.27 6.48
N VAL A 89 6.99 1.26 6.01
CA VAL A 89 7.09 1.62 4.61
C VAL A 89 8.51 2.03 4.24
N SER A 90 8.91 1.77 3.01
CA SER A 90 10.09 2.35 2.36
C SER A 90 9.81 2.69 0.90
N LYS A 91 10.78 3.32 0.23
CA LYS A 91 10.85 3.27 -1.23
C LYS A 91 11.15 1.84 -1.70
N LEU A 92 10.87 1.55 -2.97
CA LEU A 92 11.14 0.24 -3.58
C LEU A 92 12.63 -0.13 -3.69
N ASP A 93 13.54 0.81 -3.39
CA ASP A 93 15.00 0.60 -3.29
C ASP A 93 15.47 0.43 -1.83
N GLY A 94 14.53 0.27 -0.89
CA GLY A 94 14.77 0.13 0.54
C GLY A 94 15.11 1.44 1.27
N SER A 95 15.21 2.57 0.57
CA SER A 95 15.53 3.87 1.19
C SER A 95 14.32 4.48 1.91
N HIS A 96 14.58 5.46 2.80
CA HIS A 96 13.55 6.23 3.50
C HIS A 96 12.57 5.39 4.33
N ARG A 97 13.07 4.31 4.95
CA ARG A 97 12.30 3.46 5.88
C ARG A 97 11.69 4.29 7.01
N THR A 98 10.39 4.12 7.24
CA THR A 98 9.67 4.72 8.37
C THR A 98 8.59 3.78 8.90
N VAL A 99 8.45 3.72 10.23
CA VAL A 99 7.33 3.04 10.89
C VAL A 99 6.07 3.91 10.73
N LEU A 100 5.01 3.35 10.14
CA LEU A 100 3.74 4.04 9.92
C LEU A 100 2.77 3.83 11.08
N VAL A 101 2.68 2.59 11.57
CA VAL A 101 1.76 2.20 12.63
C VAL A 101 2.52 1.29 13.60
N SER A 102 2.50 1.64 14.88
CA SER A 102 3.09 0.84 15.96
C SER A 102 2.20 0.74 17.20
N GLU A 103 1.12 1.51 17.26
CA GLU A 103 0.23 1.52 18.41
C GLU A 103 -0.91 0.55 18.20
N ASN A 104 -1.26 -0.27 19.20
CA ASN A 104 -2.42 -1.17 19.12
C ASN A 104 -2.43 -1.99 17.81
N VAL A 105 -1.29 -2.54 17.42
CA VAL A 105 -1.17 -3.62 16.44
C VAL A 105 -0.57 -4.77 17.22
N THR A 106 -1.04 -5.99 17.00
CA THR A 106 -0.57 -7.15 17.80
C THR A 106 -0.05 -8.26 16.91
N ASN A 107 -0.92 -8.90 16.13
CA ASN A 107 -0.48 -9.89 15.16
C ASN A 107 -0.99 -9.49 13.77
N PRO A 108 -0.40 -8.45 13.14
CA PRO A 108 -0.75 -8.10 11.77
C PRO A 108 -0.35 -9.25 10.83
N ARG A 109 -1.20 -9.60 9.87
CA ARG A 109 -0.94 -10.71 8.94
C ARG A 109 -1.06 -10.29 7.48
N ALA A 110 -2.27 -10.19 6.92
CA ALA A 110 -2.40 -9.80 5.51
C ALA A 110 -2.35 -8.28 5.38
N LEU A 111 -1.78 -7.79 4.28
CA LEU A 111 -1.64 -6.37 3.96
C LEU A 111 -1.91 -6.15 2.47
N VAL A 112 -2.69 -5.12 2.13
CA VAL A 112 -2.94 -4.70 0.74
C VAL A 112 -2.93 -3.18 0.62
N ALA A 113 -2.50 -2.66 -0.55
CA ALA A 113 -2.29 -1.23 -0.79
C ALA A 113 -3.20 -0.66 -1.90
N HIS A 114 -3.91 0.41 -1.55
CA HIS A 114 -4.65 1.37 -2.38
C HIS A 114 -5.27 2.46 -1.48
N LEU A 115 -5.92 1.98 -0.43
CA LEU A 115 -5.77 2.46 0.94
C LEU A 115 -5.02 1.34 1.68
N LEU A 116 -4.47 1.62 2.86
CA LEU A 116 -3.79 0.58 3.62
C LEU A 116 -4.85 -0.25 4.34
N PHE A 117 -5.02 -1.52 3.95
CA PHE A 117 -5.85 -2.46 4.69
C PHE A 117 -5.00 -3.60 5.21
N TRP A 118 -5.25 -4.00 6.45
CA TRP A 118 -4.59 -5.16 7.03
C TRP A 118 -5.51 -5.95 7.95
N THR A 119 -5.14 -7.21 8.16
CA THR A 119 -5.76 -8.06 9.16
C THR A 119 -4.88 -8.14 10.40
N ASP A 120 -5.50 -8.12 11.59
CA ASP A 120 -4.85 -8.41 12.87
C ASP A 120 -5.59 -9.59 13.50
N TRP A 121 -4.89 -10.68 13.79
CA TRP A 121 -5.45 -11.90 14.38
C TRP A 121 -5.02 -12.08 15.85
N GLY A 122 -4.50 -11.03 16.49
CA GLY A 122 -4.08 -11.06 17.88
C GLY A 122 -5.22 -11.10 18.87
N ARG A 123 -5.06 -10.46 20.04
CA ARG A 123 -6.03 -10.58 21.14
C ARG A 123 -7.44 -10.11 20.79
N ASN A 124 -7.55 -9.18 19.85
CA ASN A 124 -8.82 -8.63 19.41
C ASN A 124 -8.89 -8.63 17.87
N PRO A 125 -9.22 -9.80 17.26
CA PRO A 125 -9.19 -9.98 15.82
C PRO A 125 -10.00 -8.93 15.07
N ARG A 126 -9.40 -8.31 14.06
CA ARG A 126 -10.01 -7.21 13.33
C ARG A 126 -9.39 -7.01 11.95
N ILE A 127 -10.12 -6.30 11.11
CA ILE A 127 -9.62 -5.75 9.86
C ILE A 127 -9.67 -4.23 9.99
N GLU A 128 -8.57 -3.59 9.64
CA GLU A 128 -8.39 -2.16 9.78
C GLU A 128 -8.08 -1.51 8.44
N LYS A 129 -8.37 -0.23 8.36
CA LYS A 129 -8.06 0.64 7.24
C LYS A 129 -7.31 1.87 7.74
N ALA A 130 -6.35 2.34 6.96
CA ALA A 130 -5.74 3.65 7.10
C ALA A 130 -5.47 4.26 5.72
N SER A 131 -5.24 5.58 5.70
CA SER A 131 -4.58 6.23 4.58
C SER A 131 -3.18 5.65 4.37
N MET A 132 -2.63 5.75 3.16
CA MET A 132 -1.32 5.18 2.85
C MET A 132 -0.17 5.83 3.64
N ASP A 133 -0.40 6.97 4.30
CA ASP A 133 0.52 7.64 5.22
C ASP A 133 0.30 7.28 6.70
N GLY A 134 -0.54 6.28 6.98
CA GLY A 134 -0.87 5.81 8.33
C GLY A 134 -1.95 6.65 9.05
N GLN A 135 -2.43 7.73 8.45
CA GLN A 135 -3.47 8.58 9.04
C GLN A 135 -4.88 8.00 8.83
N LEU A 136 -5.88 8.60 9.50
CA LEU A 136 -7.30 8.21 9.39
C LEU A 136 -7.53 6.72 9.64
N ARG A 137 -6.74 6.15 10.54
CA ARG A 137 -6.85 4.75 10.93
C ARG A 137 -8.20 4.47 11.58
N SER A 138 -8.86 3.41 11.13
CA SER A 138 -10.15 2.97 11.67
C SER A 138 -10.28 1.45 11.57
N VAL A 139 -11.05 0.87 12.49
CA VAL A 139 -11.44 -0.55 12.44
C VAL A 139 -12.67 -0.67 11.56
N ILE A 140 -12.62 -1.47 10.51
CA ILE A 140 -13.73 -1.66 9.55
C ILE A 140 -14.50 -2.95 9.80
N VAL A 141 -13.85 -4.00 10.32
CA VAL A 141 -14.53 -5.24 10.71
C VAL A 141 -13.94 -5.73 12.03
N SER A 142 -14.80 -5.98 13.02
CA SER A 142 -14.42 -6.47 14.35
C SER A 142 -15.30 -7.62 14.85
N ASN A 143 -16.32 -7.99 14.09
CA ASN A 143 -17.27 -9.05 14.41
C ASN A 143 -17.07 -10.26 13.48
N LYS A 144 -17.38 -11.46 13.98
CA LYS A 144 -17.26 -12.72 13.21
C LYS A 144 -15.86 -12.82 12.55
N LEU A 145 -14.83 -12.65 13.39
CA LEU A 145 -13.42 -12.80 13.05
C LEU A 145 -12.72 -13.55 14.17
N TYR A 146 -11.79 -14.42 13.80
CA TYR A 146 -10.91 -15.12 14.70
C TYR A 146 -9.51 -15.22 14.11
N TRP A 147 -9.34 -15.85 12.93
CA TRP A 147 -8.07 -15.90 12.21
C TRP A 147 -8.20 -15.32 10.79
N PRO A 148 -8.34 -13.99 10.66
CA PRO A 148 -8.41 -13.32 9.35
C PRO A 148 -7.03 -13.40 8.65
N ASN A 149 -6.85 -14.42 7.82
CA ASN A 149 -5.55 -14.74 7.22
C ASN A 149 -5.35 -14.13 5.84
N GLY A 150 -6.39 -14.17 5.01
CA GLY A 150 -6.33 -13.70 3.63
C GLY A 150 -7.04 -12.36 3.48
N LEU A 151 -6.47 -11.47 2.68
CA LEU A 151 -7.04 -10.17 2.35
C LEU A 151 -6.72 -9.81 0.90
N THR A 152 -7.71 -9.32 0.14
CA THR A 152 -7.47 -8.84 -1.23
C THR A 152 -8.52 -7.81 -1.66
N ILE A 153 -8.14 -6.95 -2.59
CA ILE A 153 -8.99 -5.88 -3.13
C ILE A 153 -9.52 -6.28 -4.51
N ASP A 154 -10.82 -6.10 -4.73
CA ASP A 154 -11.44 -6.05 -6.06
C ASP A 154 -11.55 -4.59 -6.51
N TYR A 155 -10.49 -4.09 -7.19
CA TYR A 155 -10.36 -2.68 -7.53
C TYR A 155 -11.52 -2.12 -8.37
N PRO A 156 -12.00 -2.81 -9.44
CA PRO A 156 -13.15 -2.33 -10.21
C PRO A 156 -14.43 -2.12 -9.39
N ASN A 157 -14.67 -2.95 -8.37
CA ASN A 157 -15.91 -2.91 -7.59
C ASN A 157 -15.77 -2.15 -6.26
N ASN A 158 -14.57 -1.71 -5.89
CA ASN A 158 -14.25 -1.12 -4.59
C ASN A 158 -14.66 -2.02 -3.41
N LEU A 159 -14.38 -3.31 -3.53
CA LEU A 159 -14.70 -4.30 -2.50
C LEU A 159 -13.44 -4.87 -1.88
N LEU A 160 -13.52 -5.16 -0.59
CA LEU A 160 -12.51 -5.84 0.18
C LEU A 160 -12.97 -7.27 0.47
N TYR A 161 -12.17 -8.24 0.07
CA TYR A 161 -12.41 -9.65 0.34
C TYR A 161 -11.45 -10.14 1.41
N PHE A 162 -11.95 -10.99 2.31
CA PHE A 162 -11.14 -11.55 3.38
C PHE A 162 -11.56 -12.97 3.73
N ALA A 163 -10.59 -13.76 4.17
CA ALA A 163 -10.79 -15.16 4.56
C ALA A 163 -10.45 -15.35 6.02
N ASP A 164 -11.33 -16.02 6.75
CA ASP A 164 -11.08 -16.44 8.12
C ASP A 164 -10.80 -17.95 8.15
N ALA A 165 -9.66 -18.33 8.72
CA ALA A 165 -9.17 -19.69 8.70
C ALA A 165 -9.60 -20.54 9.90
N TYR A 166 -10.30 -19.96 10.86
CA TYR A 166 -10.88 -20.67 11.99
C TYR A 166 -12.40 -20.78 11.87
N LEU A 167 -13.03 -19.75 11.28
CA LEU A 167 -14.46 -19.70 11.05
C LEU A 167 -14.87 -20.20 9.64
N ASP A 168 -13.90 -20.70 8.87
CA ASP A 168 -14.06 -21.41 7.60
C ASP A 168 -14.92 -20.66 6.56
N PHE A 169 -14.66 -19.36 6.38
CA PHE A 169 -15.39 -18.54 5.42
C PHE A 169 -14.50 -17.61 4.58
N ILE A 170 -15.03 -17.24 3.42
CA ILE A 170 -14.59 -16.09 2.62
C ILE A 170 -15.78 -15.13 2.51
N ASP A 171 -15.61 -13.91 3.00
CA ASP A 171 -16.60 -12.84 2.95
C ASP A 171 -16.01 -11.65 2.16
N TYR A 172 -16.87 -10.73 1.73
CA TYR A 172 -16.48 -9.42 1.22
C TYR A 172 -17.35 -8.31 1.78
N CYS A 173 -16.84 -7.09 1.78
CA CYS A 173 -17.53 -5.87 2.18
C CYS A 173 -17.04 -4.69 1.32
N ASP A 174 -17.67 -3.52 1.47
CA ASP A 174 -17.07 -2.29 0.99
C ASP A 174 -15.87 -1.84 1.85
N TYR A 175 -15.14 -0.82 1.41
CA TYR A 175 -13.97 -0.30 2.11
C TYR A 175 -14.24 0.28 3.50
N ASP A 176 -15.48 0.49 3.89
CA ASP A 176 -15.87 0.94 5.22
C ASP A 176 -16.40 -0.20 6.09
N GLY A 177 -16.35 -1.45 5.58
CA GLY A 177 -16.82 -2.64 6.29
C GLY A 177 -18.32 -2.88 6.20
N ASN A 178 -19.06 -2.04 5.48
CA ASN A 178 -20.50 -2.19 5.31
C ASN A 178 -20.81 -3.20 4.19
N ASN A 179 -22.10 -3.53 4.06
CA ASN A 179 -22.61 -4.43 3.02
C ASN A 179 -21.91 -5.78 2.99
N ARG A 180 -21.47 -6.28 4.16
CA ARG A 180 -20.77 -7.55 4.28
C ARG A 180 -21.63 -8.70 3.76
N LYS A 181 -21.08 -9.47 2.83
CA LYS A 181 -21.71 -10.63 2.20
C LYS A 181 -20.76 -11.81 2.20
N GLN A 182 -21.35 -13.00 2.24
CA GLN A 182 -20.62 -14.26 2.28
C GLN A 182 -20.47 -14.84 0.88
N VAL A 183 -19.25 -15.22 0.51
CA VAL A 183 -18.95 -15.94 -0.74
C VAL A 183 -19.03 -17.44 -0.51
N ILE A 184 -18.32 -17.92 0.51
CA ILE A 184 -18.22 -19.34 0.88
C ILE A 184 -18.23 -19.43 2.40
N ALA A 185 -18.97 -20.38 2.96
CA ALA A 185 -18.76 -20.91 4.30
C ALA A 185 -18.88 -22.42 4.24
N SER A 186 -17.76 -23.12 4.42
CA SER A 186 -17.74 -24.58 4.44
C SER A 186 -16.40 -25.08 4.99
N ASP A 187 -16.49 -25.81 6.09
CA ASP A 187 -15.40 -26.58 6.71
C ASP A 187 -14.86 -27.71 5.82
N LEU A 188 -15.59 -28.11 4.78
CA LEU A 188 -15.10 -29.09 3.81
C LEU A 188 -14.18 -28.47 2.76
N VAL A 189 -14.37 -27.18 2.46
CA VAL A 189 -13.72 -26.46 1.34
C VAL A 189 -12.63 -25.51 1.84
N LEU A 190 -12.89 -24.86 2.99
CA LEU A 190 -12.02 -23.90 3.64
C LEU A 190 -11.58 -24.48 4.97
N GLN A 191 -10.56 -25.34 4.96
CA GLN A 191 -10.07 -25.96 6.20
C GLN A 191 -9.00 -25.13 6.89
N HIS A 192 -8.14 -24.48 6.09
CA HIS A 192 -7.16 -23.55 6.63
C HIS A 192 -6.66 -22.57 5.54
N PRO A 193 -7.55 -21.70 5.02
CA PRO A 193 -7.17 -20.69 4.04
C PRO A 193 -6.06 -19.78 4.57
N HIS A 194 -5.08 -19.46 3.73
CA HIS A 194 -3.94 -18.63 4.13
C HIS A 194 -3.86 -17.33 3.34
N ALA A 195 -3.74 -17.39 2.02
CA ALA A 195 -3.76 -16.23 1.15
C ALA A 195 -4.93 -16.32 0.19
N ILE A 196 -5.46 -15.16 -0.22
CA ILE A 196 -6.51 -15.05 -1.23
C ILE A 196 -6.13 -14.00 -2.27
N THR A 197 -6.58 -14.20 -3.51
CA THR A 197 -6.45 -13.20 -4.57
C THR A 197 -7.69 -13.25 -5.48
N ILE A 198 -7.96 -12.14 -6.17
CA ILE A 198 -9.08 -12.04 -7.11
C ILE A 198 -8.54 -11.71 -8.48
N PHE A 199 -9.06 -12.43 -9.47
CA PHE A 199 -8.88 -12.10 -10.87
C PHE A 199 -10.18 -12.40 -11.62
N GLU A 200 -10.63 -11.42 -12.40
CA GLU A 200 -11.90 -11.48 -13.14
C GLU A 200 -13.09 -11.84 -12.21
N ASP A 201 -13.81 -12.92 -12.54
CA ASP A 201 -15.00 -13.39 -11.83
C ASP A 201 -14.69 -14.42 -10.74
N PHE A 202 -13.40 -14.66 -10.46
CA PHE A 202 -12.99 -15.73 -9.56
C PHE A 202 -12.19 -15.23 -8.37
N VAL A 203 -12.45 -15.85 -7.22
CA VAL A 203 -11.59 -15.79 -6.04
C VAL A 203 -10.75 -17.06 -6.00
N TYR A 204 -9.47 -16.89 -5.67
CA TYR A 204 -8.49 -17.95 -5.56
C TYR A 204 -7.92 -17.93 -4.14
N TRP A 205 -7.66 -19.11 -3.57
CA TRP A 205 -7.05 -19.20 -2.24
C TRP A 205 -6.09 -20.36 -2.12
N THR A 206 -5.11 -20.20 -1.22
CA THR A 206 -4.25 -21.28 -0.76
C THR A 206 -4.84 -21.89 0.50
N ASP A 207 -4.86 -23.22 0.58
CA ASP A 207 -5.27 -23.94 1.78
C ASP A 207 -4.14 -24.84 2.30
N ARG A 208 -3.75 -24.60 3.56
CA ARG A 208 -2.60 -25.26 4.19
C ARG A 208 -2.88 -26.68 4.63
N TYR A 209 -4.14 -26.99 4.92
CA TYR A 209 -4.52 -28.30 5.40
C TYR A 209 -4.59 -29.29 4.22
N ILE A 210 -5.29 -28.90 3.15
CA ILE A 210 -5.46 -29.76 1.97
C ILE A 210 -4.31 -29.66 0.95
N ASN A 211 -3.36 -28.74 1.14
CA ASN A 211 -2.15 -28.56 0.30
C ASN A 211 -2.48 -28.25 -1.17
N ARG A 212 -3.41 -27.33 -1.39
CA ARG A 212 -3.95 -26.98 -2.72
C ARG A 212 -4.11 -25.48 -2.90
N VAL A 213 -4.13 -25.07 -4.16
CA VAL A 213 -4.70 -23.79 -4.60
C VAL A 213 -6.07 -24.10 -5.19
N MET A 214 -7.08 -23.43 -4.67
CA MET A 214 -8.48 -23.60 -5.05
C MET A 214 -8.98 -22.31 -5.71
N ARG A 215 -10.05 -22.43 -6.49
CA ARG A 215 -10.74 -21.30 -7.11
C ARG A 215 -12.24 -21.51 -7.04
N ALA A 216 -13.01 -20.43 -6.90
CA ALA A 216 -14.46 -20.43 -7.00
C ALA A 216 -14.95 -19.08 -7.55
N HIS A 217 -16.20 -19.02 -7.99
CA HIS A 217 -16.79 -17.77 -8.45
C HIS A 217 -16.93 -16.77 -7.29
N LYS A 218 -16.47 -15.52 -7.49
CA LYS A 218 -16.26 -14.54 -6.42
C LYS A 218 -17.54 -14.03 -5.75
N TRP A 219 -18.69 -14.18 -6.39
CA TRP A 219 -19.96 -13.64 -5.88
C TRP A 219 -20.76 -14.66 -5.06
N HIS A 220 -20.65 -15.95 -5.39
CA HIS A 220 -21.54 -16.99 -4.88
C HIS A 220 -20.83 -18.32 -4.55
N GLY A 221 -19.51 -18.41 -4.74
CA GLY A 221 -18.74 -19.57 -4.30
C GLY A 221 -18.95 -20.87 -5.10
N GLU A 222 -19.69 -20.80 -6.21
CA GLU A 222 -19.92 -21.92 -7.13
C GLU A 222 -18.69 -22.17 -8.02
N ASN A 223 -18.75 -23.24 -8.82
CA ASN A 223 -17.66 -23.65 -9.72
C ASN A 223 -16.31 -23.82 -9.01
N GLN A 224 -16.35 -24.50 -7.87
CA GLN A 224 -15.15 -24.79 -7.09
C GLN A 224 -14.24 -25.75 -7.87
N THR A 225 -13.01 -25.34 -8.13
CA THR A 225 -12.03 -26.10 -8.91
C THR A 225 -10.67 -26.08 -8.23
N VAL A 226 -9.97 -27.22 -8.24
CA VAL A 226 -8.58 -27.31 -7.84
C VAL A 226 -7.71 -26.77 -8.97
N MET A 227 -6.93 -25.72 -8.70
CA MET A 227 -6.01 -25.14 -9.68
C MET A 227 -4.65 -25.83 -9.61
N LEU A 228 -4.10 -25.97 -8.40
CA LEU A 228 -2.84 -26.64 -8.13
C LEU A 228 -3.00 -27.60 -6.95
N PHE A 229 -2.30 -28.72 -7.00
CA PHE A 229 -2.34 -29.76 -5.99
C PHE A 229 -0.93 -30.21 -5.61
N ASN A 230 -0.79 -30.90 -4.46
CA ASN A 230 0.48 -31.34 -3.91
C ASN A 230 1.47 -30.19 -3.65
N LEU A 231 0.96 -29.03 -3.24
CA LEU A 231 1.78 -27.90 -2.81
C LEU A 231 1.94 -27.98 -1.29
N PRO A 232 3.08 -28.42 -0.76
CA PRO A 232 3.26 -28.57 0.68
C PRO A 232 3.25 -27.18 1.33
N GLN A 233 2.28 -26.92 2.21
CA GLN A 233 2.10 -25.65 2.91
C GLN A 233 2.15 -24.44 1.94
N PRO A 234 1.12 -24.25 1.08
CA PRO A 234 1.06 -23.09 0.21
C PRO A 234 0.73 -21.85 1.06
N MET A 235 1.66 -20.90 1.13
CA MET A 235 1.49 -19.65 1.89
C MET A 235 0.91 -18.55 0.98
N GLY A 236 1.75 -17.67 0.45
CA GLY A 236 1.34 -16.54 -0.37
C GLY A 236 0.77 -16.93 -1.74
N LEU A 237 -0.08 -16.06 -2.27
CA LEU A 237 -0.75 -16.22 -3.57
C LEU A 237 -1.05 -14.85 -4.16
N VAL A 238 -0.71 -14.64 -5.43
CA VAL A 238 -1.02 -13.41 -6.14
C VAL A 238 -1.33 -13.66 -7.62
N ALA A 239 -2.35 -12.97 -8.14
CA ALA A 239 -2.66 -12.95 -9.55
C ALA A 239 -1.82 -11.87 -10.25
N VAL A 240 -0.92 -12.28 -11.14
CA VAL A 240 -0.03 -11.37 -11.86
C VAL A 240 -0.65 -10.99 -13.21
N HIS A 241 -1.18 -9.77 -13.30
CA HIS A 241 -1.72 -9.23 -14.55
C HIS A 241 -1.72 -7.69 -14.53
N PRO A 242 -1.47 -6.98 -15.65
CA PRO A 242 -1.52 -5.50 -15.68
C PRO A 242 -2.83 -4.90 -15.16
N ALA A 243 -3.97 -5.57 -15.40
CA ALA A 243 -5.27 -5.12 -14.90
C ALA A 243 -5.40 -5.13 -13.35
N ARG A 244 -4.52 -5.84 -12.64
CA ARG A 244 -4.44 -5.81 -11.18
C ARG A 244 -3.69 -4.58 -10.66
N GLN A 245 -2.92 -3.91 -11.52
CA GLN A 245 -2.16 -2.70 -11.22
C GLN A 245 -2.45 -1.62 -12.27
N PRO A 246 -3.69 -1.11 -12.33
CA PRO A 246 -4.06 -0.08 -13.30
C PRO A 246 -3.19 1.17 -13.13
N THR A 247 -2.92 1.86 -14.23
CA THR A 247 -2.11 3.08 -14.23
C THR A 247 -2.82 4.16 -13.42
N GLY A 248 -2.21 4.55 -12.29
CA GLY A 248 -2.64 5.70 -11.51
C GLY A 248 -1.85 6.96 -11.91
N THR A 249 -2.49 8.13 -11.84
CA THR A 249 -1.79 9.42 -11.90
C THR A 249 -1.03 9.63 -10.59
N ALA A 250 0.25 9.24 -10.56
CA ALA A 250 1.14 9.62 -9.48
C ALA A 250 1.40 11.14 -9.57
N MET A 251 1.03 11.89 -8.54
CA MET A 251 1.59 13.23 -8.35
C MET A 251 3.04 13.04 -7.92
N THR A 252 3.99 12.97 -8.85
CA THR A 252 5.40 12.83 -8.49
C THR A 252 5.98 14.22 -8.26
N VAL A 253 6.20 14.58 -7.00
CA VAL A 253 7.19 15.62 -6.65
C VAL A 253 8.45 14.86 -6.25
N THR A 254 9.59 15.14 -6.87
CA THR A 254 10.86 14.57 -6.43
C THR A 254 11.45 15.46 -5.35
N HIS A 255 11.50 14.97 -4.11
CA HIS A 255 12.31 15.60 -3.05
C HIS A 255 13.19 14.52 -2.42
N ASN A 256 14.51 14.66 -2.58
CA ASN A 256 15.53 13.64 -2.27
C ASN A 256 15.72 13.35 -0.76
N SER A 257 14.81 13.80 0.10
CA SER A 257 14.99 13.74 1.56
C SER A 257 13.73 13.30 2.32
N VAL A 258 12.62 13.02 1.62
CA VAL A 258 11.32 12.74 2.25
C VAL A 258 10.59 11.62 1.50
N LEU A 259 9.97 10.70 2.22
CA LEU A 259 9.10 9.69 1.62
C LEU A 259 7.78 10.35 1.22
N LEU A 260 7.50 10.39 -0.07
CA LEU A 260 6.23 10.89 -0.59
C LEU A 260 5.26 9.75 -0.84
N ILE A 261 4.06 9.91 -0.30
CA ILE A 261 2.98 8.95 -0.34
C ILE A 261 1.80 9.59 -1.09
N PRO A 262 1.37 9.01 -2.23
CA PRO A 262 0.22 9.52 -2.93
C PRO A 262 -1.06 9.26 -2.13
N LEU A 263 -1.91 10.26 -1.97
CA LEU A 263 -3.28 10.13 -1.49
C LEU A 263 -4.22 10.46 -2.66
N TYR A 264 -5.49 10.03 -2.55
CA TYR A 264 -6.53 10.21 -3.57
C TYR A 264 -6.65 11.63 -4.17
N SER A 265 -6.16 12.67 -3.47
CA SER A 265 -6.23 14.06 -3.94
C SER A 265 -4.99 14.92 -3.64
N TYR A 266 -3.99 14.38 -2.91
CA TYR A 266 -2.84 15.14 -2.39
C TYR A 266 -1.61 14.24 -2.22
N LEU A 267 -0.47 14.82 -1.83
CA LEU A 267 0.73 14.08 -1.41
C LEU A 267 0.95 14.28 0.08
N SER A 268 1.23 13.19 0.80
CA SER A 268 1.71 13.26 2.18
C SER A 268 3.22 13.03 2.19
N ALA A 269 3.94 13.80 3.01
CA ALA A 269 5.38 13.71 3.14
C ALA A 269 5.72 13.16 4.53
N VAL A 270 6.33 11.98 4.57
CA VAL A 270 6.70 11.28 5.81
C VAL A 270 8.21 11.35 5.99
N CYS A 271 8.66 11.91 7.12
CA CYS A 271 10.06 11.97 7.51
C CYS A 271 10.39 10.87 8.52
N SER A 272 11.59 10.29 8.44
CA SER A 272 12.11 9.35 9.42
C SER A 272 12.25 10.03 10.79
N GLY A 273 11.28 9.85 11.70
CA GLY A 273 11.29 10.45 13.04
C GLY A 273 9.99 11.14 13.49
N ALA A 274 8.82 10.61 13.13
CA ALA A 274 7.50 11.00 13.64
C ALA A 274 6.93 12.37 13.19
N LYS A 275 7.50 13.02 12.15
CA LYS A 275 6.93 14.25 11.59
C LYS A 275 6.33 13.99 10.21
N VAL A 276 5.00 13.96 10.13
CA VAL A 276 4.25 14.04 8.88
C VAL A 276 4.13 15.51 8.51
N LEU A 277 4.68 15.91 7.38
CA LEU A 277 4.43 17.22 6.80
C LEU A 277 3.36 17.04 5.72
N LEU A 278 2.16 17.61 5.95
CA LEU A 278 1.10 17.59 4.95
C LEU A 278 1.45 18.59 3.84
N LEU A 279 1.86 18.10 2.67
CA LEU A 279 2.09 18.93 1.48
C LEU A 279 0.81 18.95 0.64
N CYS A 280 -0.10 19.86 0.98
CA CYS A 280 -1.32 20.09 0.21
C CYS A 280 -1.01 20.80 -1.12
N LEU A 281 -0.70 20.03 -2.17
CA LEU A 281 -0.69 20.54 -3.54
C LEU A 281 -2.11 20.46 -4.11
N SER A 282 -2.98 21.42 -3.79
CA SER A 282 -4.21 21.60 -4.55
C SER A 282 -3.87 22.21 -5.92
N LEU A 283 -3.64 21.38 -6.93
CA LEU A 283 -3.61 21.84 -8.32
C LEU A 283 -5.06 21.97 -8.80
N ARG A 284 -5.71 23.12 -8.54
CA ARG A 284 -6.90 23.51 -9.31
C ARG A 284 -6.45 24.02 -10.67
N LEU A 285 -6.74 23.25 -11.70
CA LEU A 285 -6.65 23.69 -13.09
C LEU A 285 -7.98 24.34 -13.46
N ASP A 286 -8.13 25.64 -13.20
CA ASP A 286 -9.22 26.40 -13.80
C ASP A 286 -8.79 26.82 -15.21
N THR A 287 -9.38 26.19 -16.23
CA THR A 287 -9.18 26.58 -17.63
C THR A 287 -9.94 27.86 -17.90
N VAL A 288 -9.27 29.01 -17.91
CA VAL A 288 -9.79 30.25 -18.50
C VAL A 288 -9.13 30.44 -19.85
N SER A 289 -9.91 30.34 -20.92
CA SER A 289 -9.48 30.53 -22.30
C SER A 289 -9.17 32.01 -22.59
N GLY A 290 -7.93 32.33 -22.94
CA GLY A 290 -7.51 33.65 -23.43
C GLY A 290 -6.06 33.65 -23.92
N PRO A 291 -5.66 34.54 -24.86
CA PRO A 291 -4.49 34.31 -25.70
C PRO A 291 -3.15 34.76 -25.12
N ASN A 292 -3.07 35.26 -23.88
CA ASN A 292 -1.83 35.75 -23.29
C ASN A 292 -1.87 35.71 -21.76
N HIS A 293 -1.44 34.64 -21.09
CA HIS A 293 -1.00 34.71 -19.69
C HIS A 293 -0.02 33.59 -19.30
N LEU A 294 0.93 33.95 -18.43
CA LEU A 294 1.88 33.07 -17.75
C LEU A 294 1.16 32.11 -16.79
N HIS A 295 1.61 30.87 -16.73
CA HIS A 295 1.25 29.93 -15.67
C HIS A 295 1.95 30.30 -14.35
N GLN A 296 1.21 30.80 -13.37
CA GLN A 296 1.72 30.97 -12.01
C GLN A 296 1.16 29.85 -11.13
N ARG A 297 2.05 28.96 -10.66
CA ARG A 297 1.69 27.86 -9.75
C ARG A 297 1.77 28.38 -8.31
N TYR A 298 0.65 28.33 -7.59
CA TYR A 298 0.65 28.56 -6.15
C TYR A 298 0.62 27.20 -5.43
N ALA A 299 1.58 26.98 -4.53
CA ALA A 299 1.57 25.89 -3.58
C ALA A 299 1.46 26.50 -2.18
N SER A 300 0.44 26.11 -1.42
CA SER A 300 0.22 26.57 -0.05
C SER A 300 0.37 25.37 0.89
N CYS A 301 1.44 25.38 1.70
CA CYS A 301 1.69 24.39 2.74
C CYS A 301 1.04 24.86 4.05
N PHE A 302 0.34 23.96 4.73
CA PHE A 302 -0.20 24.21 6.07
C PHE A 302 0.30 23.13 7.03
N SER A 303 0.83 23.56 8.18
CA SER A 303 1.12 22.69 9.32
C SER A 303 -0.11 22.66 10.22
N LEU A 304 -0.58 21.47 10.59
CA LEU A 304 -1.65 21.30 11.59
C LEU A 304 -1.01 20.75 12.87
N GLU A 305 -0.58 21.63 13.77
CA GLU A 305 -0.32 21.25 15.17
C GLU A 305 -1.61 21.44 15.97
N GLY A 306 -2.06 20.36 16.62
CA GLY A 306 -3.10 20.39 17.64
C GLY A 306 -2.50 20.54 19.02
N ALA A 307 -3.05 21.49 19.78
CA ALA A 307 -2.94 21.70 21.23
C ALA A 307 -1.61 22.22 21.79
N ASP A 308 -1.45 23.55 21.80
CA ASP A 308 -1.37 24.28 23.07
C ASP A 308 -1.81 25.74 22.91
N HIS A 309 -2.97 26.09 23.47
CA HIS A 309 -3.45 27.47 23.57
C HIS A 309 -2.98 28.04 24.91
N SER A 310 -1.73 28.46 24.99
CA SER A 310 -1.25 29.24 26.14
C SER A 310 -0.12 30.19 25.75
N GLU A 311 -0.44 31.18 24.90
CA GLU A 311 0.16 32.53 24.89
C GLU A 311 -0.39 33.33 23.70
N ALA A 312 -1.67 33.72 23.79
CA ALA A 312 -2.26 34.66 22.84
C ALA A 312 -2.05 36.09 23.34
N MET A 313 -1.00 36.77 22.87
CA MET A 313 -1.01 38.24 22.82
C MET A 313 -1.68 38.70 21.52
N VAL A 314 -2.70 39.54 21.68
CA VAL A 314 -3.44 40.18 20.59
C VAL A 314 -2.55 41.23 19.91
N PRO A 315 -2.33 41.17 18.57
CA PRO A 315 -1.80 42.33 17.87
C PRO A 315 -2.94 43.25 17.47
N VAL A 316 -2.95 44.44 18.07
CA VAL A 316 -3.68 45.61 17.61
C VAL A 316 -2.98 46.16 16.34
N ALA A 317 -3.73 46.17 15.24
CA ALA A 317 -3.67 47.03 14.04
C ALA A 317 -2.32 47.44 13.40
N GLY A 318 -2.17 47.16 12.09
CA GLY A 318 -1.43 48.03 11.15
C GLY A 318 -0.63 47.34 10.02
N ARG A 319 -1.15 47.43 8.78
CA ARG A 319 -0.54 47.14 7.45
C ARG A 319 0.70 46.22 7.42
N GLY A 320 0.44 44.93 7.19
CA GLY A 320 1.37 43.81 7.35
C GLY A 320 2.37 43.57 6.22
N GLN A 321 3.64 43.61 6.60
CA GLN A 321 4.61 42.56 6.27
C GLN A 321 4.76 41.70 7.54
N PHE A 322 4.64 40.37 7.42
CA PHE A 322 4.97 39.46 8.52
C PHE A 322 5.94 38.40 8.01
N PHE A 323 7.13 38.38 8.62
CA PHE A 323 8.15 37.36 8.49
C PHE A 323 7.73 36.13 9.30
N CYS A 324 7.63 34.96 8.68
CA CYS A 324 7.64 33.70 9.41
C CYS A 324 9.08 33.23 9.55
N ASN A 325 9.68 33.48 10.72
CA ASN A 325 10.96 32.91 11.12
C ASN A 325 10.68 31.53 11.76
N LEU A 326 10.98 30.45 11.05
CA LEU A 326 11.08 29.12 11.64
C LEU A 326 12.57 28.77 11.77
N ARG A 327 13.11 28.98 12.97
CA ARG A 327 14.40 28.39 13.37
C ARG A 327 14.14 26.93 13.73
N TYR A 328 14.73 25.97 13.01
CA TYR A 328 15.49 24.86 13.59
C TYR A 328 16.23 24.08 12.48
N CYS A 329 17.50 23.78 12.78
CA CYS A 329 18.48 22.96 12.04
C CYS A 329 19.16 23.61 10.81
N ASN A 330 20.32 24.21 11.11
CA ASN A 330 21.38 24.70 10.22
C ASN A 330 21.57 23.88 8.93
N PHE A 331 21.16 24.42 7.79
CA PHE A 331 21.99 24.60 6.60
C PHE A 331 21.47 25.81 5.82
N THR A 332 22.33 26.80 5.63
CA THR A 332 22.05 28.10 5.01
C THR A 332 22.02 27.95 3.49
N MET A 333 20.91 28.29 2.82
CA MET A 333 20.92 28.66 1.40
C MET A 333 20.43 30.11 1.28
N ASN A 334 21.32 30.99 0.84
CA ASN A 334 21.00 32.36 0.47
C ASN A 334 20.30 32.37 -0.88
N LEU A 335 19.08 32.91 -0.96
CA LEU A 335 18.38 33.14 -2.23
C LEU A 335 18.66 34.57 -2.71
N PHE A 336 19.33 34.71 -3.85
CA PHE A 336 19.45 35.98 -4.56
C PHE A 336 18.23 36.19 -5.47
N ILE A 337 17.55 37.32 -5.33
CA ILE A 337 16.60 37.82 -6.33
C ILE A 337 17.35 38.85 -7.17
N LYS A 338 17.60 38.57 -8.46
CA LYS A 338 17.99 39.61 -9.41
C LYS A 338 16.73 40.36 -9.83
N VAL A 339 16.64 41.62 -9.44
CA VAL A 339 15.66 42.58 -9.96
C VAL A 339 16.36 43.35 -11.07
N ASP A 340 15.98 43.13 -12.33
CA ASP A 340 16.25 44.11 -13.39
C ASP A 340 14.97 44.90 -13.63
N ASN A 341 15.11 46.23 -13.50
CA ASN A 341 14.08 47.25 -13.38
C ASN A 341 13.10 47.33 -14.56
N CYS A 342 11.85 47.69 -14.24
CA CYS A 342 11.01 48.47 -15.15
C CYS A 342 11.33 49.96 -14.98
N THR A 343 11.59 50.65 -16.09
CA THR A 343 11.24 52.08 -16.25
C THR A 343 10.49 52.22 -17.56
N LEU A 344 9.27 52.77 -17.47
CA LEU A 344 8.46 53.25 -18.59
C LEU A 344 9.09 54.52 -19.17
N ASP A 345 9.02 54.71 -20.49
CA ASP A 345 8.51 55.97 -21.07
C ASP A 345 7.97 55.77 -22.50
N PRO A 346 7.09 56.68 -22.99
CA PRO A 346 6.12 56.44 -24.06
C PRO A 346 6.50 57.06 -25.41
N ALA A 347 5.81 56.59 -26.46
CA ALA A 347 5.54 57.25 -27.75
C ALA A 347 6.73 57.82 -28.55
N THR A 348 6.99 57.27 -29.75
CA THR A 348 7.02 58.02 -31.02
C THR A 348 7.26 57.10 -32.23
N PHE A 349 6.35 57.25 -33.21
CA PHE A 349 6.30 56.81 -34.61
C PHE A 349 6.34 55.31 -34.96
#